data_AF-K0Q3S4-F1
#
_entry.id   AF-K0Q3S4-F1
#
_cell.length_a   1.000
_cell.length_b   1.000
_cell.length_c   1.000
_cell.angle_alpha   90.00
_cell.angle_beta   90.00
_cell.angle_gamma   90.00
#
_symmetry.space_group_name_H-M   'P 1'
#
loop_
_entity.id
_entity.type
_entity.pdbx_description
1 polymer ?
#
loop_
_entity_poly.entity_id
_entity_poly.type
_entity_poly.pdbx_seq_one_letter_code
_entity_poly.pdbx_strand_id
1 'polypeptide(L)' 'MAANYRWSLDFVSDQLTDGRRFRVLTVVDDCTRECLALVADTSLSGLGVGRELDRIIGSSRSAVIQKSKNDRQ' A
#
# COMPACT_ATOMS: atom_id res chain seq x y z
N MET A 1 -19.02 -6.15 6.86
CA MET A 1 -17.75 -6.90 6.94
C MET A 1 -16.98 -6.38 8.15
N ALA A 2 -16.18 -7.24 8.80
CA ALA A 2 -15.38 -6.84 9.95
C ALA A 2 -14.12 -6.06 9.50
N ALA A 3 -13.55 -5.25 10.39
CA ALA A 3 -12.23 -4.66 10.17
C ALA A 3 -11.19 -5.76 9.87
N ASN A 4 -10.19 -5.44 9.07
CA ASN A 4 -9.15 -6.33 8.55
C ASN A 4 -9.68 -7.52 7.74
N TYR A 5 -10.91 -7.45 7.22
CA TYR A 5 -11.41 -8.52 6.36
C TYR A 5 -10.78 -8.47 4.96
N ARG A 6 -10.56 -7.25 4.44
CA ARG A 6 -10.08 -7.04 3.07
C ARG A 6 -9.31 -5.73 2.97
N TRP A 7 -8.15 -5.79 2.33
CA TRP A 7 -7.31 -4.63 2.06
C TRP A 7 -7.16 -4.38 0.55
N SER A 8 -7.17 -3.11 0.18
CA SER A 8 -6.83 -2.63 -1.15
C SER A 8 -5.43 -2.01 -1.17
N LEU A 9 -4.61 -2.43 -2.15
CA LEU A 9 -3.24 -1.94 -2.34
C LEU A 9 -3.10 -1.24 -3.68
N ASP A 10 -2.43 -0.08 -3.70
CA ASP A 10 -2.16 0.67 -4.93
C ASP A 10 -0.78 1.36 -4.91
N PHE A 11 -0.32 1.80 -6.08
CA PHE A 11 0.90 2.59 -6.25
C PHE A 11 0.61 3.88 -7.00
N VAL A 12 0.83 5.02 -6.34
CA VAL A 12 0.82 6.34 -6.97
C VAL A 12 2.25 6.71 -7.36
N SER A 13 2.47 7.21 -8.57
CA SER A 13 3.78 7.69 -9.03
C SER A 13 3.77 9.22 -9.12
N ASP A 14 4.88 9.84 -8.76
CA ASP A 14 5.07 11.30 -8.88
C ASP A 14 6.56 11.64 -9.06
N GLN A 15 6.89 12.92 -9.25
CA GLN A 15 8.23 13.41 -9.52
C GLN A 15 8.59 14.57 -8.60
N LEU A 16 9.78 14.51 -8.01
CA LEU A 16 10.37 15.62 -7.26
C LEU A 16 10.76 16.76 -8.21
N THR A 17 10.94 17.96 -7.66
CA THR A 17 11.34 19.14 -8.44
C THR A 17 12.67 19.00 -9.18
N ASP A 18 13.53 18.07 -8.76
CA ASP A 18 14.81 17.75 -9.40
C ASP A 18 14.70 16.67 -10.50
N GLY A 19 13.48 16.22 -10.83
CA GLY A 19 13.21 15.24 -11.87
C GLY A 19 13.28 13.78 -11.40
N ARG A 20 13.68 13.50 -10.15
CA ARG A 20 13.67 12.13 -9.62
C ARG A 20 12.24 11.65 -9.40
N ARG A 21 11.92 10.47 -9.92
CA ARG A 21 10.62 9.83 -9.71
C ARG A 21 10.59 9.09 -8.38
N PHE A 22 9.44 9.11 -7.74
CA PHE A 22 9.14 8.28 -6.59
C PHE A 22 7.79 7.61 -6.75
N ARG A 23 7.57 6.59 -5.94
CA ARG A 23 6.28 5.91 -5.84
C ARG A 23 5.84 5.86 -4.40
N VAL A 24 4.53 5.87 -4.21
CA VAL A 24 3.89 5.73 -2.92
C VAL A 24 3.06 4.46 -2.94
N LEU A 25 3.41 3.50 -2.08
CA LEU A 25 2.54 2.37 -1.76
C LEU A 25 1.44 2.87 -0.82
N THR A 26 0.18 2.63 -1.19
CA THR A 26 -0.99 2.89 -0.34
C THR A 26 -1.65 1.56 0.02
N VAL A 27 -1.92 1.35 1.32
CA VAL A 27 -2.67 0.19 1.81
C VAL A 27 -3.86 0.68 2.63
N VAL A 28 -5.07 0.27 2.24
CA VAL A 28 -6.32 0.73 2.86
C VAL A 28 -7.18 -0.46 3.26
N ASP A 29 -7.79 -0.39 4.44
CA ASP A 29 -8.85 -1.32 4.83
C ASP A 29 -10.16 -0.94 4.13
N ASP A 30 -10.72 -1.85 3.33
CA ASP A 30 -11.92 -1.55 2.54
C ASP A 30 -13.17 -1.37 3.42
N CYS A 31 -13.18 -1.98 4.61
CA CYS A 31 -14.31 -2.00 5.53
C CYS A 31 -14.33 -0.75 6.42
N THR A 32 -13.18 -0.34 6.95
CA THR A 32 -13.07 0.83 7.84
C THR A 32 -12.69 2.11 7.10
N ARG A 33 -12.17 1.99 5.87
CA ARG A 33 -11.55 3.08 5.09
C ARG A 33 -10.31 3.69 5.76
N GLU A 34 -9.72 2.98 6.73
CA GLU A 34 -8.49 3.41 7.37
C GLU A 34 -7.28 3.17 6.47
N CYS A 35 -6.36 4.13 6.46
CA CYS A 35 -5.06 3.99 5.81
C CYS A 35 -4.14 3.20 6.74
N LEU A 36 -3.75 2.01 6.32
CA LEU A 36 -2.91 1.09 7.09
C LEU A 36 -1.42 1.34 6.84
N ALA A 37 -1.05 1.78 5.63
CA ALA A 37 0.31 2.17 5.30
C ALA A 37 0.35 3.16 4.13
N LEU A 38 1.30 4.09 4.22
CA LEU A 38 1.64 5.06 3.17
C LEU A 38 3.16 5.16 3.07
N VAL A 39 3.77 4.48 2.10
CA VAL A 39 5.24 4.42 1.99
C VAL A 39 5.70 5.06 0.69
N ALA A 40 6.38 6.20 0.81
CA ALA A 40 7.02 6.88 -0.31
C ALA A 40 8.49 6.47 -0.42
N ASP A 41 8.91 5.98 -1.58
CA ASP A 41 10.31 5.72 -1.87
C ASP A 41 10.61 5.96 -3.36
N THR A 42 11.85 6.36 -3.64
CA THR A 42 12.41 6.43 -5.00
C THR A 42 12.68 5.05 -5.58
N SER A 43 12.77 4.00 -4.75
CA SER A 43 12.93 2.60 -5.18
C SER A 43 12.08 1.64 -4.33
N LEU A 44 10.79 1.51 -4.66
CA LEU A 44 9.92 0.50 -4.06
C LEU A 44 10.13 -0.87 -4.71
N SER A 45 10.99 -1.70 -4.10
CA SER A 45 11.17 -3.10 -4.48
C SER A 45 10.06 -3.99 -3.93
N GLY A 46 9.76 -5.12 -4.59
CA GLY A 46 8.79 -6.10 -4.09
C GLY A 46 9.14 -6.65 -2.71
N LEU A 47 10.43 -6.77 -2.39
CA LEU A 47 10.90 -7.14 -1.06
C LEU A 47 10.59 -6.06 -0.01
N GLY A 48 10.80 -4.78 -0.36
CA GLY A 48 10.45 -3.64 0.50
C GLY A 48 8.96 -3.58 0.79
N VAL A 49 8.13 -3.80 -0.23
CA VAL A 49 6.67 -3.92 -0.10
C VAL A 49 6.30 -5.09 0.82
N GLY A 50 6.87 -6.27 0.59
CA GLY A 50 6.61 -7.46 1.43
C GLY A 50 6.91 -7.22 2.91
N ARG A 51 8.06 -6.62 3.22
CA ARG A 51 8.43 -6.26 4.60
C ARG A 51 7.43 -5.30 5.25
N GLU A 52 6.91 -4.35 4.48
CA GLU A 52 5.91 -3.43 5.00
C GLU A 52 4.58 -4.14 5.27
N LEU A 53 4.17 -5.02 4.36
CA LEU A 53 2.99 -5.87 4.56
C LEU A 53 3.15 -6.76 5.80
N ASP A 54 4.32 -7.36 6.01
CA ASP A 54 4.59 -8.17 7.20
C ASP A 54 4.45 -7.36 8.50
N ARG A 55 4.88 -6.09 8.52
CA ARG A 55 4.74 -5.20 9.68
C ARG A 55 3.28 -4.93 10.02
N ILE A 56 2.46 -4.60 9.02
CA ILE A 56 1.03 -4.31 9.26
C ILE A 56 0.23 -5.60 9.54
N ILE A 57 0.59 -6.74 8.94
CA ILE A 57 -0.04 -8.04 9.22
C ILE A 57 0.31 -8.54 10.62
N GLY A 58 1.55 -8.34 11.09
CA GLY A 58 1.93 -8.67 12.47
C GLY A 58 1.05 -7.98 13.52
N SER A 59 0.36 -6.90 13.14
CA SER A 59 -0.53 -6.10 13.98
C SER A 59 -2.02 -6.48 13.83
N SER A 60 -2.40 -7.27 12.83
CA SER A 60 -3.79 -7.49 12.40
C SER A 60 -4.11 -8.96 12.07
N ARG A 61 -5.33 -9.43 12.37
CA ARG A 61 -5.76 -10.81 12.06
C ARG A 61 -6.05 -10.95 10.55
N SER A 62 -5.18 -11.68 9.84
CA SER A 62 -5.36 -12.32 8.52
C SER A 62 -6.35 -11.65 7.55
N ALA A 63 -5.93 -10.57 6.89
CA ALA A 63 -6.72 -9.91 5.85
C ALA A 63 -6.50 -10.53 4.47
N VAL A 64 -7.55 -10.51 3.63
CA VAL A 64 -7.40 -10.81 2.19
C VAL A 64 -6.86 -9.57 1.49
N ILE A 65 -5.66 -9.68 0.92
CA ILE A 65 -4.99 -8.61 0.19
C ILE A 65 -5.41 -8.64 -1.28
N GLN A 66 -5.88 -7.51 -1.81
CA GLN A 66 -6.14 -7.36 -3.23
C GLN A 66 -5.46 -6.13 -3.79
N LYS A 67 -4.78 -6.30 -4.94
CA LYS A 67 -4.31 -5.16 -5.70
C LYS A 67 -5.53 -4.40 -6.21
N SER A 68 -5.62 -3.12 -5.86
CA SER A 68 -6.59 -2.20 -6.42
C SER A 68 -6.35 -2.10 -7.92
N LYS A 69 -7.39 -2.34 -8.73
CA LYS A 69 -7.37 -2.03 -10.16
C LYS A 69 -7.59 -0.54 -10.35
N ASN A 70 -6.58 0.26 -10.03
CA ASN A 70 -6.58 1.65 -10.45
C ASN A 70 -5.72 1.76 -11.70
N ASP A 71 -6.37 1.65 -12.86
CA ASP A 71 -5.75 1.72 -14.20
C ASP A 71 -5.43 3.17 -14.60
N ARG A 72 -5.01 4.00 -13.63
CA ARG A 72 -4.66 5.41 -13.82
C ARG A 72 -3.20 5.63 -13.43
N GLN A 73 -2.30 5.11 -14.25
CA GLN A 73 -1.00 5.73 -14.50
C GLN A 73 -0.99 6.30 -15.91
#